data_AF-A0A7W6HVE8-F1
#
_entry.id   AF-A0A7W6HVE8-F1
#
_cell.length_a   1.000
_cell.length_b   1.000
_cell.length_c   1.000
_cell.angle_alpha   90.00
_cell.angle_beta   90.00
_cell.angle_gamma   90.00
#
_symmetry.space_group_name_H-M   'P 1'
#
loop_
_entity.id
_entity.type
_entity.pdbx_description
1 polymer ?
#
loop_
_entity_poly.entity_id
_entity_poly.type
_entity_poly.pdbx_seq_one_letter_code
_entity_poly.pdbx_strand_id
1 'polypeptide(L)'
;MSKGKSAIFWELRKSIGQHKFSTRPDGEIIGSMKGKKDPTYKDPAKREKRDLRIAGYGGSGKVTRVLKVILREGFLERKRNQSPANAFVQKNVKTLCTATRDKDTKEIVLEYDFDNMSVSSGSLDAPNVDVAVNLEEGIVTFTQTAEVIPGGLARDDDKLFACLFSVNNADGPVPAIEYLMRGMLETLRQRGENGITSTVIPAGWNKVNLFIYTFAASADGTYSSPTVRSYPPPTAREIALAKVEQEWEDARLHLAILRNTATDEQLEAIDRAKKEEKTVASRAEKDALRAGLPPFEAKLTGLRAGIDRLKGI
;
A
#
# COMPACT_ATOMS: atom_id res chain seq x y z
N MET A 1 -9.63 -20.06 22.91
CA MET A 1 -9.76 -18.71 23.50
C MET A 1 -10.92 -18.77 24.48
N SER A 2 -10.71 -18.42 25.74
CA SER A 2 -11.80 -18.29 26.72
C SER A 2 -12.35 -16.87 26.67
N LYS A 3 -13.67 -16.74 26.72
CA LYS A 3 -14.39 -15.47 26.81
C LYS A 3 -15.19 -15.45 28.10
N GLY A 4 -15.24 -14.30 28.78
CA GLY A 4 -16.08 -14.12 29.96
C GLY A 4 -16.23 -12.66 30.32
N LYS A 5 -17.38 -12.31 30.91
CA LYS A 5 -17.59 -11.01 31.57
C LYS A 5 -17.18 -11.16 33.03
N SER A 6 -16.30 -10.31 33.52
CA SER A 6 -15.91 -10.34 34.93
C SER A 6 -16.90 -9.50 35.74
N ALA A 7 -17.39 -10.05 36.84
CA ALA A 7 -18.16 -9.30 37.83
C ALA A 7 -17.26 -8.49 38.78
N ILE A 8 -15.94 -8.70 38.74
CA ILE A 8 -14.96 -8.17 39.70
C ILE A 8 -14.10 -7.07 39.07
N PHE A 9 -13.74 -7.24 37.79
CA PHE A 9 -12.86 -6.32 37.08
C PHE A 9 -13.62 -5.57 35.99
N TRP A 10 -13.68 -4.24 36.12
CA TRP A 10 -14.26 -3.34 35.12
C TRP A 10 -13.47 -3.32 33.82
N GLU A 11 -12.13 -3.26 33.90
CA GLU A 11 -11.23 -3.51 32.79
C GLU A 11 -10.04 -4.35 33.25
N LEU A 12 -9.73 -5.40 32.48
CA LEU A 12 -8.49 -6.16 32.64
C LEU A 12 -7.62 -5.94 31.40
N ARG A 13 -6.56 -5.15 31.58
CA ARG A 13 -5.49 -4.96 30.59
C ARG A 13 -4.18 -5.38 31.23
N LYS A 14 -3.42 -6.23 30.54
CA LYS A 14 -2.05 -6.73 30.82
C LYS A 14 -2.03 -8.26 30.80
N SER A 15 -1.00 -8.84 31.38
CA SER A 15 -0.71 -10.25 31.30
C SER A 15 -0.42 -10.79 32.69
N ILE A 16 -1.04 -11.90 33.04
CA ILE A 16 -0.88 -12.58 34.33
C ILE A 16 -0.37 -13.98 34.03
N GLY A 17 0.81 -14.32 34.54
CA GLY A 17 1.47 -15.58 34.25
C GLY A 17 1.62 -15.83 32.74
N GLN A 18 1.10 -16.98 32.27
CA GLN A 18 1.11 -17.40 30.87
C GLN A 18 -0.07 -16.85 30.05
N HIS A 19 -0.96 -16.06 30.65
CA HIS A 19 -2.12 -15.53 29.96
C HIS A 19 -2.00 -14.02 29.73
N LYS A 20 -2.45 -13.58 28.56
CA LYS A 20 -2.65 -12.19 28.20
C LYS A 20 -4.15 -11.95 28.19
N PHE A 21 -4.55 -10.86 28.84
CA PHE A 21 -5.95 -10.45 28.92
C PHE A 21 -6.12 -9.12 28.21
N SER A 22 -7.18 -9.03 27.42
CA SER A 22 -7.62 -7.79 26.80
C SER A 22 -9.12 -7.66 26.94
N THR A 23 -9.56 -6.50 27.41
CA THR A 23 -10.98 -6.13 27.46
C THR A 23 -11.36 -5.54 26.12
N ARG A 24 -12.45 -6.02 25.53
CA ARG A 24 -13.06 -5.47 24.32
C ARG A 24 -13.96 -4.28 24.66
N PRO A 25 -14.32 -3.45 23.66
CA PRO A 25 -15.25 -2.32 23.87
C PRO A 25 -16.65 -2.73 24.38
N ASP A 26 -17.03 -3.99 24.23
CA ASP A 26 -18.29 -4.59 24.70
C ASP A 26 -18.21 -5.10 26.16
N GLY A 27 -17.08 -4.90 26.84
CA GLY A 27 -16.82 -5.37 28.21
C GLY A 27 -16.43 -6.86 28.30
N GLU A 28 -16.31 -7.58 27.17
CA GLU A 28 -15.82 -8.96 27.19
C GLU A 28 -14.31 -8.99 27.44
N ILE A 29 -13.88 -9.83 28.40
CA ILE A 29 -12.46 -10.10 28.63
C ILE A 29 -12.08 -11.34 27.84
N ILE A 30 -11.09 -11.19 26.96
CA ILE A 30 -10.50 -12.29 26.20
C ILE A 30 -9.17 -12.66 26.86
N GLY A 31 -9.07 -13.93 27.24
CA GLY A 31 -7.82 -14.56 27.64
C GLY A 31 -7.19 -15.31 26.46
N SER A 32 -5.96 -14.97 26.11
CA SER A 32 -5.12 -15.76 25.22
C SER A 32 -3.86 -16.22 25.94
N MET A 33 -3.30 -17.38 25.60
CA MET A 33 -1.94 -17.69 26.05
C MET A 33 -0.96 -16.67 25.46
N LYS A 34 0.06 -16.32 26.23
CA LYS A 34 1.24 -15.62 25.71
C LYS A 34 1.86 -16.52 24.65
N GLY A 35 2.23 -15.95 23.50
CA GLY A 35 3.05 -16.66 22.54
C GLY A 35 4.36 -17.09 23.21
N LYS A 36 4.86 -18.29 22.89
CA LYS A 36 6.19 -18.72 23.34
C LYS A 36 7.20 -17.64 22.92
N LYS A 37 8.03 -17.19 23.87
CA LYS A 37 9.08 -16.19 23.65
C LYS A 37 9.98 -16.58 22.46
N ASP A 38 10.28 -17.89 22.37
CA ASP A 38 10.90 -18.54 21.24
C ASP A 38 9.94 -19.62 20.69
N PRO A 39 9.21 -19.37 19.60
CA PRO A 39 8.49 -20.42 18.93
C PRO A 39 9.51 -21.44 18.43
N THR A 40 9.34 -22.71 18.79
CA THR A 40 10.21 -23.78 18.31
C THR A 40 9.93 -23.99 16.82
N TYR A 41 10.69 -23.33 15.95
CA TYR A 41 10.64 -23.56 14.51
C TYR A 41 11.41 -24.84 14.21
N LYS A 42 10.75 -25.82 13.58
CA LYS A 42 11.43 -27.03 13.08
C LYS A 42 12.40 -26.74 11.93
N ASP A 43 12.18 -25.63 11.22
CA ASP A 43 12.94 -25.22 10.03
C ASP A 43 13.52 -23.82 10.22
N PRO A 44 14.86 -23.65 10.24
CA PRO A 44 15.54 -22.37 10.36
C PRO A 44 15.13 -21.34 9.29
N ALA A 45 14.84 -21.77 8.06
CA ALA A 45 14.47 -20.86 6.97
C ALA A 45 13.10 -20.20 7.22
N LYS A 46 12.17 -20.92 7.88
CA LYS A 46 10.86 -20.35 8.25
C LYS A 46 10.97 -19.33 9.37
N ARG A 47 11.92 -19.53 10.29
CA ARG A 47 12.24 -18.56 11.35
C ARG A 47 12.77 -17.28 10.73
N GLU A 48 13.76 -17.38 9.85
CA GLU A 48 14.37 -16.22 9.19
C GLU A 48 13.36 -15.42 8.36
N LYS A 49 12.54 -16.08 7.54
CA LYS A 49 11.46 -15.41 6.79
C LYS A 49 10.48 -14.66 7.68
N ARG A 50 10.19 -15.19 8.87
CA ARG A 50 9.34 -14.49 9.84
C ARG A 50 10.06 -13.27 10.41
N ASP A 51 11.31 -13.41 10.82
CA ASP A 51 12.07 -12.36 11.49
C ASP A 51 12.28 -11.17 10.53
N LEU A 52 12.66 -11.44 9.27
CA LEU A 52 12.72 -10.42 8.21
C LEU A 52 11.37 -9.75 8.00
N ARG A 53 10.28 -10.54 7.91
CA ARG A 53 8.93 -9.97 7.78
C ARG A 53 8.60 -9.05 8.96
N ILE A 54 8.84 -9.47 10.20
CA ILE A 54 8.58 -8.65 11.39
C ILE A 54 9.40 -7.36 11.35
N ALA A 55 10.65 -7.42 10.91
CA ALA A 55 11.49 -6.24 10.76
C ALA A 55 10.93 -5.28 9.68
N GLY A 56 10.48 -5.78 8.53
CA GLY A 56 9.83 -4.96 7.49
C GLY A 56 8.52 -4.32 7.97
N TYR A 57 7.71 -5.05 8.75
CA TYR A 57 6.55 -4.49 9.44
C TYR A 57 6.95 -3.36 10.41
N GLY A 58 8.02 -3.57 11.18
CA GLY A 58 8.58 -2.57 12.09
C GLY A 58 9.06 -1.33 11.35
N GLY A 59 9.74 -1.49 10.21
CA GLY A 59 10.19 -0.41 9.34
C GLY A 59 9.03 0.43 8.79
N SER A 60 8.02 -0.23 8.24
CA SER A 60 6.78 0.44 7.79
C SER A 60 6.10 1.22 8.93
N GLY A 61 6.14 0.67 10.15
CA GLY A 61 5.63 1.33 11.35
C GLY A 61 6.33 2.66 11.67
N LYS A 62 7.64 2.79 11.40
CA LYS A 62 8.39 4.05 11.64
C LYS A 62 7.84 5.20 10.81
N VAL A 63 7.45 4.93 9.55
CA VAL A 63 6.89 5.93 8.62
C VAL A 63 5.55 6.49 9.10
N THR A 64 4.73 5.68 9.80
CA THR A 64 3.40 6.10 10.27
C THR A 64 3.42 7.30 11.21
N ARG A 65 4.51 7.52 11.95
CA ARG A 65 4.64 8.64 12.89
C ARG A 65 4.65 9.98 12.15
N VAL A 66 5.31 10.02 11.01
CA VAL A 66 5.46 11.22 10.18
C VAL A 66 4.18 11.49 9.39
N LEU A 67 3.52 10.42 8.93
CA LEU A 67 2.31 10.53 8.12
C LEU A 67 1.01 10.65 8.93
N LYS A 68 1.07 10.77 10.26
CA LYS A 68 -0.11 10.60 11.13
C LYS A 68 -1.33 11.45 10.74
N VAL A 69 -1.11 12.70 10.31
CA VAL A 69 -2.18 13.59 9.86
C VAL A 69 -2.72 13.12 8.50
N ILE A 70 -1.83 12.82 7.56
CA ILE A 70 -2.14 12.32 6.22
C ILE A 70 -2.97 11.02 6.29
N LEU A 71 -2.55 10.07 7.13
CA LEU A 71 -3.22 8.77 7.25
C LEU A 71 -4.65 8.89 7.80
N ARG A 72 -4.96 9.93 8.59
CA ARG A 72 -6.32 10.15 9.09
C ARG A 72 -7.29 10.46 7.96
N GLU A 73 -6.85 11.24 6.99
CA GLU A 73 -7.65 11.61 5.80
C GLU A 73 -7.58 10.54 4.70
N GLY A 74 -6.47 9.80 4.59
CA GLY A 74 -6.29 8.79 3.54
C GLY A 74 -6.92 7.41 3.82
N PHE A 75 -7.11 7.03 5.10
CA PHE A 75 -7.63 5.70 5.47
C PHE A 75 -8.98 5.80 6.20
N LEU A 76 -10.00 6.27 5.49
CA LEU A 76 -11.36 6.42 6.02
C LEU A 76 -12.10 5.07 6.06
N GLU A 77 -12.00 4.27 5.00
CA GLU A 77 -12.68 2.96 4.84
C GLU A 77 -12.00 1.79 5.59
N ARG A 78 -11.30 2.07 6.69
CA ARG A 78 -10.60 1.07 7.48
C ARG A 78 -11.58 0.15 8.23
N LYS A 79 -11.11 -1.04 8.62
CA LYS A 79 -11.93 -1.97 9.42
C LYS A 79 -12.32 -1.32 10.75
N ARG A 80 -13.52 -1.65 11.24
CA ARG A 80 -14.01 -1.20 12.55
C ARG A 80 -12.97 -1.52 13.63
N ASN A 81 -12.64 -0.53 14.47
CA ASN A 81 -11.61 -0.57 15.52
C ASN A 81 -10.15 -0.67 15.04
N GLN A 82 -9.88 -0.52 13.75
CA GLN A 82 -8.52 -0.38 13.21
C GLN A 82 -8.09 1.09 13.25
N SER A 83 -6.85 1.35 13.67
CA SER A 83 -6.25 2.69 13.53
C SER A 83 -5.81 2.95 12.09
N PRO A 84 -5.82 4.20 11.62
CA PRO A 84 -5.32 4.54 10.28
C PRO A 84 -3.87 4.09 10.05
N ALA A 85 -3.01 4.22 11.06
CA ALA A 85 -1.63 3.73 11.02
C ALA A 85 -1.54 2.21 10.78
N ASN A 86 -2.42 1.42 11.43
CA ASN A 86 -2.44 -0.02 11.22
C ASN A 86 -2.98 -0.40 9.84
N ALA A 87 -3.90 0.39 9.27
CA ALA A 87 -4.40 0.20 7.91
C ALA A 87 -3.29 0.51 6.88
N PHE A 88 -2.56 1.61 7.08
CA PHE A 88 -1.38 1.96 6.29
C PHE A 88 -0.33 0.84 6.31
N VAL A 89 0.07 0.37 7.49
CA VAL A 89 1.08 -0.70 7.59
C VAL A 89 0.60 -1.94 6.85
N GLN A 90 -0.67 -2.34 7.00
CA GLN A 90 -1.23 -3.51 6.31
C GLN A 90 -1.24 -3.38 4.78
N LYS A 91 -1.53 -2.18 4.26
CA LYS A 91 -1.50 -1.93 2.81
C LYS A 91 -0.07 -1.96 2.27
N ASN A 92 0.88 -1.46 3.05
CA ASN A 92 2.27 -1.24 2.63
C ASN A 92 3.27 -2.33 3.04
N VAL A 93 2.84 -3.38 3.74
CA VAL A 93 3.73 -4.46 4.25
C VAL A 93 4.72 -5.00 3.23
N LYS A 94 4.28 -5.10 1.97
CA LYS A 94 5.05 -5.73 0.89
C LYS A 94 5.70 -4.72 -0.05
N THR A 95 5.27 -3.46 -0.01
CA THR A 95 5.66 -2.44 -0.99
C THR A 95 6.63 -1.44 -0.39
N LEU A 96 6.48 -1.08 0.88
CA LEU A 96 7.22 0.04 1.47
C LEU A 96 8.57 -0.36 2.07
N CYS A 97 8.66 -1.50 2.75
CA CYS A 97 9.88 -1.87 3.48
C CYS A 97 10.21 -3.35 3.34
N THR A 98 11.33 -3.62 2.69
CA THR A 98 11.94 -4.94 2.61
C THR A 98 13.09 -5.02 3.59
N ALA A 99 13.08 -6.06 4.42
CA ALA A 99 14.17 -6.34 5.33
C ALA A 99 15.06 -7.41 4.70
N THR A 100 16.33 -7.08 4.53
CA THR A 100 17.38 -8.00 4.08
C THR A 100 18.36 -8.23 5.23
N ARG A 101 19.05 -9.37 5.22
CA ARG A 101 20.18 -9.59 6.11
C ARG A 101 21.44 -9.35 5.33
N ASP A 102 22.27 -8.47 5.85
CA ASP A 102 23.60 -8.27 5.32
C ASP A 102 24.44 -9.55 5.57
N LYS A 103 25.21 -9.95 4.56
CA LYS A 103 25.96 -11.20 4.54
C LYS A 103 27.13 -11.16 5.52
N ASP A 104 27.68 -9.98 5.76
CA ASP A 104 28.90 -9.80 6.54
C ASP A 104 28.59 -9.47 8.02
N THR A 105 27.70 -8.51 8.26
CA THR A 105 27.37 -8.04 9.62
C THR A 105 26.27 -8.86 10.31
N LYS A 106 25.51 -9.67 9.54
CA LYS A 106 24.29 -10.38 10.00
C LYS A 106 23.21 -9.48 10.58
N GLU A 107 23.36 -8.16 10.44
CA GLU A 107 22.36 -7.18 10.86
C GLU A 107 21.21 -7.14 9.85
N ILE A 108 20.04 -6.72 10.35
CA ILE A 108 18.86 -6.54 9.50
C ILE A 108 18.93 -5.14 8.91
N VAL A 109 19.11 -5.06 7.60
CA VAL A 109 19.06 -3.82 6.82
C VAL A 109 17.64 -3.62 6.33
N LEU A 110 17.11 -2.41 6.52
CA LEU A 110 15.79 -2.02 6.04
C LEU A 110 15.96 -1.18 4.78
N GLU A 111 15.48 -1.72 3.67
CA GLU A 111 15.37 -1.03 2.40
C GLU A 111 13.96 -0.47 2.28
N TYR A 112 13.86 0.81 1.94
CA TYR A 112 12.57 1.48 1.74
C TYR A 112 12.35 1.76 0.26
N ASP A 113 11.17 1.39 -0.22
CA ASP A 113 10.67 1.73 -1.54
C ASP A 113 9.49 2.69 -1.33
N PHE A 114 9.76 3.99 -1.50
CA PHE A 114 8.75 5.03 -1.39
C PHE A 114 7.93 5.14 -2.68
N ASP A 115 8.47 4.75 -3.83
CA ASP A 115 7.79 4.82 -5.12
C ASP A 115 6.45 4.05 -5.11
N ASN A 116 6.42 2.92 -4.41
CA ASN A 116 5.23 2.08 -4.27
C ASN A 116 4.45 2.29 -2.96
N MET A 117 4.68 3.40 -2.26
CA MET A 117 3.99 3.70 -1.00
C MET A 117 2.55 4.18 -1.24
N SER A 118 1.58 3.55 -0.59
CA SER A 118 0.18 3.98 -0.56
C SER A 118 -0.13 4.74 0.73
N VAL A 119 -0.37 6.05 0.63
CA VAL A 119 -0.74 6.92 1.78
C VAL A 119 -2.24 7.05 2.01
N SER A 120 -3.04 6.56 1.08
CA SER A 120 -4.51 6.53 1.08
C SER A 120 -5.02 5.24 0.42
N SER A 121 -6.19 4.77 0.88
CA SER A 121 -6.90 3.67 0.23
C SER A 121 -8.41 3.81 0.42
N GLY A 122 -9.15 3.60 -0.65
CA GLY A 122 -10.60 3.45 -0.59
C GLY A 122 -11.18 3.27 -1.98
N SER A 123 -12.45 3.58 -2.10
CA SER A 123 -13.30 3.31 -3.26
C SER A 123 -13.57 4.51 -4.14
N LEU A 124 -13.27 5.74 -3.70
CA LEU A 124 -13.46 6.92 -4.54
C LEU A 124 -12.54 6.87 -5.77
N ASP A 125 -12.98 7.49 -6.85
CA ASP A 125 -12.16 7.62 -8.04
C ASP A 125 -10.91 8.44 -7.73
N ALA A 126 -9.78 8.06 -8.33
CA ALA A 126 -8.53 8.79 -8.14
C ALA A 126 -8.67 10.24 -8.63
N PRO A 127 -8.06 11.23 -7.96
CA PRO A 127 -8.14 12.61 -8.41
C PRO A 127 -7.20 12.87 -9.59
N ASN A 128 -7.65 13.70 -10.54
CA ASN A 128 -6.83 14.18 -11.64
C ASN A 128 -6.17 15.52 -11.26
N VAL A 129 -4.92 15.41 -10.77
CA VAL A 129 -4.11 16.57 -10.36
C VAL A 129 -2.75 16.47 -10.99
N ASP A 130 -2.43 17.46 -11.82
CA ASP A 130 -1.11 17.62 -12.42
C ASP A 130 -0.20 18.36 -11.44
N VAL A 131 0.99 17.80 -11.20
CA VAL A 131 1.95 18.36 -10.24
C VAL A 131 3.23 18.77 -10.96
N ALA A 132 3.56 20.05 -10.86
CA ALA A 132 4.83 20.59 -11.34
C ALA A 132 5.71 20.98 -10.14
N VAL A 133 6.93 20.46 -10.09
CA VAL A 133 7.90 20.75 -9.03
C VAL A 133 9.03 21.60 -9.59
N ASN A 134 9.17 22.83 -9.10
CA ASN A 134 10.33 23.66 -9.37
C ASN A 134 11.35 23.46 -8.23
N LEU A 135 12.41 22.68 -8.50
CA LEU A 135 13.44 22.35 -7.50
C LEU A 135 14.32 23.56 -7.15
N GLU A 136 14.53 24.50 -8.07
CA GLU A 136 15.37 25.68 -7.83
C GLU A 136 14.69 26.60 -6.82
N GLU A 137 13.46 27.00 -7.11
CA GLU A 137 12.64 27.86 -6.25
C GLU A 137 12.06 27.13 -5.04
N GLY A 138 12.03 25.79 -5.07
CA GLY A 138 11.42 24.97 -4.02
C GLY A 138 9.90 25.11 -3.96
N ILE A 139 9.25 25.33 -5.11
CA ILE A 139 7.80 25.53 -5.20
C ILE A 139 7.18 24.31 -5.88
N VAL A 140 6.07 23.82 -5.31
CA VAL A 140 5.24 22.80 -5.91
C VAL A 140 3.93 23.43 -6.33
N THR A 141 3.56 23.24 -7.60
CA THR A 141 2.32 23.74 -8.18
C THR A 141 1.41 22.57 -8.52
N PHE A 142 0.19 22.62 -8.02
CA PHE A 142 -0.88 21.66 -8.27
C PHE A 142 -1.89 22.30 -9.21
N THR A 143 -2.06 21.73 -10.39
CA THR A 143 -3.10 22.11 -11.34
C THR A 143 -4.22 21.08 -11.27
N GLN A 144 -5.39 21.54 -10.85
CA GLN A 144 -6.56 20.71 -10.69
C GLN A 144 -7.55 20.97 -11.83
N THR A 145 -7.98 19.87 -12.46
CA THR A 145 -9.08 19.88 -13.41
C THR A 145 -10.31 19.30 -12.72
N ALA A 146 -11.44 20.00 -12.84
CA ALA A 146 -12.72 19.56 -12.30
C ALA A 146 -13.14 18.28 -13.02
N GLU A 147 -13.23 17.20 -12.27
CA GLU A 147 -13.64 15.89 -12.76
C GLU A 147 -14.72 15.35 -11.83
N VAL A 148 -15.97 15.61 -12.18
CA VAL A 148 -17.14 15.12 -11.47
C VAL A 148 -17.86 14.15 -12.38
N ILE A 149 -18.13 12.94 -11.89
CA ILE A 149 -18.87 11.93 -12.62
C ILE A 149 -20.26 11.84 -11.97
N PRO A 150 -21.31 12.38 -12.61
CA PRO A 150 -22.67 12.32 -12.05
C PRO A 150 -23.09 10.87 -11.77
N GLY A 151 -23.41 10.56 -10.51
CA GLY A 151 -23.76 9.20 -10.06
C GLY A 151 -22.58 8.23 -9.91
N GLY A 152 -21.34 8.70 -10.14
CA GLY A 152 -20.10 7.94 -9.93
C GLY A 152 -19.52 8.09 -8.53
N LEU A 153 -18.26 7.67 -8.36
CA LEU A 153 -17.51 7.74 -7.11
C LEU A 153 -16.58 8.97 -7.07
N ALA A 154 -16.90 9.98 -7.88
CA ALA A 154 -16.25 11.29 -7.96
C ALA A 154 -17.30 12.39 -7.73
N ARG A 155 -17.42 12.85 -6.48
CA ARG A 155 -18.40 13.88 -6.09
C ARG A 155 -17.79 15.27 -6.20
N ASP A 156 -18.62 16.29 -6.41
CA ASP A 156 -18.20 17.68 -6.52
C ASP A 156 -17.58 18.22 -5.22
N ASP A 157 -18.13 17.81 -4.07
CA ASP A 157 -17.73 18.23 -2.74
C ASP A 157 -16.51 17.48 -2.14
N ASP A 158 -15.99 16.47 -2.85
CA ASP A 158 -14.82 15.72 -2.41
C ASP A 158 -13.62 16.66 -2.19
N LYS A 159 -12.93 16.51 -1.07
CA LYS A 159 -11.72 17.28 -0.74
C LYS A 159 -10.50 16.59 -1.33
N LEU A 160 -9.69 17.34 -2.06
CA LEU A 160 -8.42 16.85 -2.57
C LEU A 160 -7.28 17.19 -1.62
N PHE A 161 -6.35 16.25 -1.48
CA PHE A 161 -5.19 16.37 -0.62
C PHE A 161 -3.92 16.05 -1.37
N ALA A 162 -2.85 16.78 -1.06
CA ALA A 162 -1.50 16.49 -1.48
C ALA A 162 -0.62 16.21 -0.26
N CYS A 163 0.02 15.05 -0.25
CA CYS A 163 0.99 14.63 0.74
C CYS A 163 2.39 14.86 0.17
N LEU A 164 3.12 15.82 0.72
CA LEU A 164 4.54 16.01 0.44
C LEU A 164 5.34 15.22 1.46
N PHE A 165 6.29 14.41 0.99
CA PHE A 165 7.11 13.54 1.81
C PHE A 165 8.57 13.63 1.39
N SER A 166 9.46 13.95 2.31
CA SER A 166 10.91 14.02 2.07
C SER A 166 11.65 13.04 2.95
N VAL A 167 12.67 12.42 2.37
CA VAL A 167 13.55 11.49 3.09
C VAL A 167 14.98 12.01 3.05
N ASN A 168 15.45 12.50 4.20
CA ASN A 168 16.87 12.81 4.31
C ASN A 168 17.62 11.53 4.65
N ASN A 169 18.42 11.05 3.70
CA ASN A 169 19.55 10.19 4.03
C ASN A 169 20.62 11.13 4.57
N ALA A 170 21.09 10.93 5.79
CA ALA A 170 22.27 11.66 6.24
C ALA A 170 23.42 11.27 5.30
N ASP A 171 23.95 12.22 4.53
CA ASP A 171 25.12 12.01 3.69
C ASP A 171 26.30 11.61 4.59
N GLY A 172 26.62 10.31 4.61
CA GLY A 172 27.76 9.74 5.32
C GLY A 172 27.52 8.28 5.76
N PRO A 173 28.61 7.49 5.99
CA PRO A 173 28.53 6.13 6.50
C PRO A 173 28.15 6.16 7.99
N VAL A 174 26.91 6.53 8.28
CA VAL A 174 26.32 6.47 9.61
C VAL A 174 25.23 5.39 9.56
N PRO A 175 25.28 4.38 10.46
CA PRO A 175 24.41 3.22 10.36
C PRO A 175 22.93 3.61 10.48
N ALA A 176 22.17 3.38 9.41
CA ALA A 176 20.78 2.92 9.27
C ALA A 176 19.68 3.28 10.30
N ILE A 177 19.87 4.19 11.25
CA ILE A 177 19.01 4.26 12.44
C ILE A 177 17.95 5.38 12.37
N GLU A 178 18.19 6.50 11.70
CA GLU A 178 17.17 7.54 11.56
C GLU A 178 17.18 8.18 10.17
N TYR A 179 16.42 7.61 9.24
CA TYR A 179 15.90 8.39 8.13
C TYR A 179 15.12 9.55 8.74
N LEU A 180 15.60 10.78 8.55
CA LEU A 180 14.86 11.96 8.98
C LEU A 180 13.75 12.21 7.95
N MET A 181 12.66 11.48 8.15
CA MET A 181 11.47 11.54 7.31
C MET A 181 10.62 12.74 7.73
N ARG A 182 10.18 13.53 6.76
CA ARG A 182 9.28 14.67 6.98
C ARG A 182 8.08 14.54 6.05
N GLY A 183 6.91 14.89 6.57
CA GLY A 183 5.64 14.78 5.87
C GLY A 183 4.79 16.00 6.13
N MET A 184 4.12 16.49 5.09
CA MET A 184 3.21 17.61 5.14
C MET A 184 1.97 17.27 4.33
N LEU A 185 0.80 17.63 4.86
CA LEU A 185 -0.47 17.53 4.16
C LEU A 185 -0.87 18.93 3.72
N GLU A 186 -1.02 19.12 2.43
CA GLU A 186 -1.62 20.31 1.83
C GLU A 186 -3.06 19.98 1.43
N THR A 187 -3.98 20.87 1.78
CA THR A 187 -5.38 20.74 1.34
C THR A 187 -5.53 21.51 0.05
N LEU A 188 -5.95 20.83 -1.01
CA LEU A 188 -6.21 21.44 -2.30
C LEU A 188 -7.66 21.97 -2.35
N ARG A 189 -8.18 22.22 -3.56
CA ARG A 189 -9.57 22.63 -3.73
C ARG A 189 -10.52 21.43 -3.72
N GLN A 190 -11.82 21.71 -3.73
CA GLN A 190 -12.84 20.67 -3.89
C GLN A 190 -12.77 20.10 -5.30
N ARG A 191 -13.10 18.82 -5.48
CA ARG A 191 -12.96 18.11 -6.77
C ARG A 191 -13.71 18.79 -7.90
N GLY A 192 -14.87 19.40 -7.63
CA GLY A 192 -15.66 20.15 -8.61
C GLY A 192 -15.05 21.49 -9.05
N GLU A 193 -13.98 21.95 -8.41
CA GLU A 193 -13.35 23.23 -8.71
C GLU A 193 -12.13 23.08 -9.62
N ASN A 194 -12.02 23.97 -10.60
CA ASN A 194 -10.81 24.15 -11.38
C ASN A 194 -9.86 25.12 -10.67
N GLY A 195 -8.56 24.87 -10.78
CA GLY A 195 -7.58 25.93 -10.54
C GLY A 195 -6.20 25.45 -10.13
N ILE A 196 -5.37 26.42 -9.79
CA ILE A 196 -3.98 26.21 -9.40
C ILE A 196 -3.79 26.49 -7.91
N THR A 197 -3.10 25.61 -7.21
CA THR A 197 -2.66 25.79 -5.82
C THR A 197 -1.15 25.60 -5.78
N SER A 198 -0.44 26.53 -5.14
CA SER A 198 1.02 26.43 -4.99
C SER A 198 1.39 26.34 -3.52
N THR A 199 2.33 25.47 -3.19
CA THR A 199 2.90 25.38 -1.84
C THR A 199 4.42 25.42 -1.92
N VAL A 200 5.06 25.92 -0.86
CA VAL A 200 6.52 26.03 -0.78
C VAL A 200 7.05 24.83 -0.01
N ILE A 201 8.08 24.19 -0.54
CA ILE A 201 8.79 23.12 0.15
C ILE A 201 9.48 23.72 1.38
N PRO A 202 9.17 23.25 2.61
CA PRO A 202 9.75 23.85 3.80
C PRO A 202 11.27 23.78 3.83
N ALA A 203 11.91 24.78 4.44
CA ALA A 203 13.36 24.86 4.56
C ALA A 203 13.94 23.62 5.27
N GLY A 204 15.06 23.11 4.75
CA GLY A 204 15.78 21.95 5.31
C GLY A 204 15.22 20.58 4.88
N TRP A 205 14.26 20.53 3.97
CA TRP A 205 13.84 19.29 3.30
C TRP A 205 14.83 18.92 2.20
N ASN A 206 15.06 17.62 2.01
CA ASN A 206 15.86 17.13 0.90
C ASN A 206 15.00 17.14 -0.37
N LYS A 207 15.36 18.03 -1.29
CA LYS A 207 14.69 18.20 -2.58
C LYS A 207 14.93 17.02 -3.55
N VAL A 208 16.02 16.27 -3.38
CA VAL A 208 16.37 15.12 -4.23
C VAL A 208 15.45 13.92 -3.94
N ASN A 209 15.19 13.66 -2.65
CA ASN A 209 14.34 12.56 -2.19
C ASN A 209 12.95 13.05 -1.78
N LEU A 210 12.33 13.84 -2.66
CA LEU A 210 10.98 14.36 -2.49
C LEU A 210 9.98 13.44 -3.21
N PHE A 211 8.90 13.11 -2.52
CA PHE A 211 7.78 12.32 -3.03
C PHE A 211 6.48 13.08 -2.78
N ILE A 212 5.60 13.11 -3.77
CA ILE A 212 4.30 13.78 -3.69
C ILE A 212 3.22 12.80 -4.07
N TYR A 213 2.28 12.62 -3.16
CA TYR A 213 1.13 11.75 -3.35
C TYR A 213 -0.15 12.55 -3.28
N THR A 214 -1.09 12.29 -4.18
CA THR A 214 -2.40 12.93 -4.20
C THR A 214 -3.49 11.89 -3.96
N PHE A 215 -4.55 12.31 -3.27
CA PHE A 215 -5.74 11.49 -3.04
C PHE A 215 -6.94 12.40 -2.71
N ALA A 216 -8.14 11.84 -2.85
CA ALA A 216 -9.38 12.50 -2.49
C ALA A 216 -9.98 11.87 -1.22
N ALA A 217 -10.71 12.68 -0.46
CA ALA A 217 -11.59 12.21 0.61
C ALA A 217 -12.97 12.85 0.46
N SER A 218 -14.01 12.08 0.71
CA SER A 218 -15.38 12.59 0.67
C SER A 218 -15.58 13.67 1.72
N ALA A 219 -16.41 14.68 1.42
CA ALA A 219 -16.76 15.75 2.36
C ALA A 219 -17.29 15.21 3.70
N ASP A 220 -18.04 14.10 3.64
CA ASP A 220 -18.61 13.39 4.80
C ASP A 220 -17.57 12.65 5.65
N GLY A 221 -16.31 12.57 5.21
CA GLY A 221 -15.25 11.86 5.92
C GLY A 221 -15.43 10.33 5.98
N THR A 222 -16.24 9.78 5.06
CA THR A 222 -16.56 8.34 5.04
C THR A 222 -15.71 7.54 4.06
N TYR A 223 -15.45 8.12 2.88
CA TYR A 223 -14.76 7.46 1.76
C TYR A 223 -13.48 8.19 1.40
N SER A 224 -12.49 7.46 0.91
CA SER A 224 -11.25 8.03 0.35
C SER A 224 -10.90 7.36 -0.98
N SER A 225 -10.06 7.99 -1.79
CA SER A 225 -9.58 7.41 -3.03
C SER A 225 -8.30 6.59 -2.81
N PRO A 226 -7.93 5.72 -3.76
CA PRO A 226 -6.56 5.23 -3.88
C PRO A 226 -5.54 6.38 -3.98
N THR A 227 -4.30 6.08 -3.60
CA THR A 227 -3.17 7.01 -3.72
C THR A 227 -2.74 7.13 -5.18
N VAL A 228 -2.46 8.34 -5.64
CA VAL A 228 -1.76 8.62 -6.89
C VAL A 228 -0.38 9.19 -6.55
N ARG A 229 0.70 8.59 -7.06
CA ARG A 229 2.04 9.19 -6.97
C ARG A 229 2.18 10.22 -8.09
N SER A 230 2.25 11.50 -7.72
CA SER A 230 2.40 12.60 -8.66
C SER A 230 3.87 12.99 -8.89
N TYR A 231 4.74 12.80 -7.89
CA TYR A 231 6.18 13.04 -8.01
C TYR A 231 6.98 12.04 -7.16
N PRO A 232 8.12 11.51 -7.64
CA PRO A 232 8.60 11.60 -9.03
C PRO A 232 7.60 10.94 -9.99
N PRO A 233 7.55 11.39 -11.26
CA PRO A 233 6.65 10.82 -12.25
C PRO A 233 7.01 9.35 -12.50
N PRO A 234 6.03 8.50 -12.85
CA PRO A 234 6.29 7.09 -13.13
C PRO A 234 7.33 6.91 -14.23
N THR A 235 8.29 6.02 -14.02
CA THR A 235 9.29 5.69 -15.04
C THR A 235 8.64 4.94 -16.20
N ALA A 236 9.25 5.03 -17.39
CA ALA A 236 8.76 4.30 -18.58
C ALA A 236 8.57 2.80 -18.34
N ARG A 237 9.39 2.19 -17.48
CA ARG A 237 9.26 0.79 -17.06
C ARG A 237 7.96 0.55 -16.29
N GLU A 238 7.65 1.39 -15.31
CA GLU A 238 6.43 1.28 -14.51
C GLU A 238 5.18 1.48 -15.38
N ILE A 239 5.23 2.44 -16.32
CA ILE A 239 4.15 2.65 -17.29
C ILE A 239 3.94 1.41 -18.17
N ALA A 240 5.03 0.79 -18.65
CA ALA A 240 4.94 -0.44 -19.44
C ALA A 240 4.33 -1.59 -18.63
N LEU A 241 4.68 -1.72 -17.34
CA LEU A 241 4.09 -2.71 -16.45
C LEU A 241 2.59 -2.46 -16.23
N ALA A 242 2.21 -1.22 -15.96
CA ALA A 242 0.81 -0.84 -15.75
C ALA A 242 -0.05 -1.13 -16.98
N LYS A 243 0.46 -0.90 -18.19
CA LYS A 243 -0.24 -1.27 -19.44
C LYS A 243 -0.51 -2.77 -19.54
N VAL A 244 0.48 -3.61 -19.21
CA VAL A 244 0.31 -5.06 -19.24
C VAL A 244 -0.64 -5.54 -18.12
N GLU A 245 -0.62 -4.90 -16.95
CA GLU A 245 -1.59 -5.19 -15.88
C GLU A 245 -3.02 -4.81 -16.30
N GLN A 246 -3.21 -3.68 -16.99
CA GLN A 246 -4.50 -3.30 -17.58
C GLN A 246 -4.97 -4.31 -18.63
N GLU A 247 -4.10 -4.73 -19.55
CA GLU A 247 -4.42 -5.77 -20.55
C GLU A 247 -4.86 -7.09 -19.89
N TRP A 248 -4.30 -7.42 -18.73
CA TRP A 248 -4.71 -8.60 -17.97
C TRP A 248 -6.10 -8.46 -17.35
N GLU A 249 -6.41 -7.31 -16.76
CA GLU A 249 -7.75 -7.05 -16.24
C GLU A 249 -8.80 -6.97 -17.36
N ASP A 250 -8.46 -6.37 -18.50
CA ASP A 250 -9.33 -6.33 -19.69
C ASP A 250 -9.62 -7.74 -20.21
N ALA A 251 -8.61 -8.61 -20.26
CA ALA A 251 -8.81 -10.01 -20.63
C ALA A 251 -9.73 -10.75 -19.65
N ARG A 252 -9.63 -10.47 -18.34
CA ARG A 252 -10.55 -11.03 -17.33
C ARG A 252 -11.97 -10.52 -17.50
N LEU A 253 -12.12 -9.22 -17.76
CA LEU A 253 -13.41 -8.60 -17.99
C LEU A 253 -14.07 -9.17 -19.26
N HIS A 254 -13.30 -9.32 -20.34
CA HIS A 254 -13.76 -9.95 -21.58
C HIS A 254 -14.30 -11.37 -21.34
N LEU A 255 -13.56 -12.20 -20.59
CA LEU A 255 -14.07 -13.53 -20.20
C LEU A 255 -15.30 -13.47 -19.28
N ALA A 256 -15.42 -12.46 -18.42
CA ALA A 256 -16.61 -12.27 -17.60
C ALA A 256 -17.84 -11.92 -18.45
N ILE A 257 -17.66 -11.14 -19.52
CA ILE A 257 -18.72 -10.82 -20.49
C ILE A 257 -19.10 -12.07 -21.29
N LEU A 258 -18.11 -12.79 -21.84
CA LEU A 258 -18.34 -14.02 -22.60
C LEU A 258 -19.10 -15.07 -21.80
N ARG A 259 -18.86 -15.16 -20.49
CA ARG A 259 -19.58 -16.06 -19.58
C ARG A 259 -21.10 -15.87 -19.64
N ASN A 260 -21.60 -14.66 -19.86
CA ASN A 260 -23.04 -14.38 -19.89
C ASN A 260 -23.72 -14.90 -21.16
N THR A 261 -22.95 -15.17 -22.22
CA THR A 261 -23.45 -15.63 -23.53
C THR A 261 -22.90 -17.00 -23.93
N ALA A 262 -22.15 -17.66 -23.05
CA ALA A 262 -21.43 -18.90 -23.31
C ALA A 262 -22.34 -20.14 -23.22
N THR A 263 -22.04 -21.15 -24.03
CA THR A 263 -22.60 -22.50 -23.88
C THR A 263 -21.99 -23.22 -22.67
N ASP A 264 -22.60 -24.33 -22.21
CA ASP A 264 -22.12 -25.09 -21.05
C ASP A 264 -20.65 -25.56 -21.21
N GLU A 265 -20.26 -25.98 -22.42
CA GLU A 265 -18.87 -26.37 -22.72
C GLU A 265 -17.90 -25.18 -22.67
N GLN A 266 -18.34 -24.00 -23.12
CA GLN A 266 -17.56 -22.76 -23.05
C GLN A 266 -17.45 -22.24 -21.61
N LEU A 267 -18.47 -22.43 -20.78
CA LEU A 267 -18.46 -22.08 -19.37
C LEU A 267 -17.39 -22.86 -18.59
N GLU A 268 -17.27 -24.17 -18.84
CA GLU A 268 -16.22 -24.98 -18.22
C GLU A 268 -14.81 -24.54 -18.63
N ALA A 269 -14.62 -24.14 -19.89
CA ALA A 269 -13.36 -23.61 -20.39
C ALA A 269 -12.99 -22.28 -19.71
N ILE A 270 -13.96 -21.36 -19.61
CA ILE A 270 -13.80 -20.06 -18.93
C ILE A 270 -13.44 -20.25 -17.45
N ASP A 271 -14.17 -21.11 -16.74
CA ASP A 271 -13.92 -21.35 -15.31
C ASP A 271 -12.56 -22.01 -15.08
N ARG A 272 -12.12 -22.91 -15.98
CA ARG A 272 -10.78 -23.51 -15.94
C ARG A 272 -9.69 -22.47 -16.14
N ALA A 273 -9.80 -21.61 -17.15
CA ALA A 273 -8.80 -20.57 -17.40
C ALA A 273 -8.73 -19.55 -16.26
N LYS A 274 -9.88 -19.12 -15.70
CA LYS A 274 -9.92 -18.24 -14.52
C LYS A 274 -9.22 -18.83 -13.30
N LYS A 275 -9.32 -20.15 -13.11
CA LYS A 275 -8.65 -20.85 -12.01
C LYS A 275 -7.15 -20.98 -12.25
N GLU A 276 -6.73 -21.17 -13.50
CA GLU A 276 -5.35 -21.44 -13.86
C GLU A 276 -4.51 -20.19 -14.10
N GLU A 277 -5.08 -19.07 -14.57
CA GLU A 277 -4.33 -17.86 -14.97
C GLU A 277 -3.31 -17.40 -13.93
N LYS A 278 -3.68 -17.31 -12.65
CA LYS A 278 -2.78 -16.88 -11.57
C LYS A 278 -1.66 -17.88 -11.32
N THR A 279 -1.95 -19.17 -11.49
CA THR A 279 -0.95 -20.22 -11.32
C THR A 279 0.04 -20.25 -12.49
N VAL A 280 -0.45 -20.07 -13.71
CA VAL A 280 0.37 -19.96 -14.94
C VAL A 280 1.26 -18.73 -14.86
N ALA A 281 0.69 -17.57 -14.51
CA ALA A 281 1.44 -16.32 -14.34
C ALA A 281 2.54 -16.45 -13.27
N SER A 282 2.20 -16.96 -12.08
CA SER A 282 3.17 -17.12 -11.00
C SER A 282 4.26 -18.14 -11.33
N ARG A 283 3.94 -19.20 -12.09
CA ARG A 283 4.92 -20.19 -12.54
C ARG A 283 5.89 -19.58 -13.55
N ALA A 284 5.37 -18.91 -14.57
CA ALA A 284 6.17 -18.23 -15.58
C ALA A 284 7.09 -17.16 -14.98
N GLU A 285 6.61 -16.38 -14.02
CA GLU A 285 7.42 -15.41 -13.28
C GLU A 285 8.58 -16.09 -12.52
N LYS A 286 8.30 -17.18 -11.79
CA LYS A 286 9.34 -17.91 -11.05
C LYS A 286 10.35 -18.59 -11.95
N ASP A 287 9.91 -19.12 -13.08
CA ASP A 287 10.79 -19.78 -14.05
C ASP A 287 11.68 -18.73 -14.75
N ALA A 288 11.15 -17.54 -15.04
CA ALA A 288 11.93 -16.40 -15.51
C ALA A 288 12.97 -15.92 -14.49
N LEU A 289 12.60 -15.79 -13.20
CA LEU A 289 13.54 -15.45 -12.13
C LEU A 289 14.66 -16.50 -11.99
N ARG A 290 14.34 -17.79 -12.13
CA ARG A 290 15.33 -18.87 -12.11
C ARG A 290 16.26 -18.85 -13.33
N ALA A 291 15.76 -18.39 -14.47
CA ALA A 291 16.54 -18.21 -15.69
C ALA A 291 17.45 -16.96 -15.63
N GLY A 292 17.44 -16.20 -14.54
CA GLY A 292 18.29 -15.03 -14.34
C GLY A 292 17.76 -13.74 -14.95
N LEU A 293 16.49 -13.73 -15.41
CA LEU A 293 15.85 -12.50 -15.85
C LEU A 293 15.71 -11.52 -14.66
N PRO A 294 15.89 -10.21 -14.89
CA PRO A 294 15.68 -9.22 -13.86
C PRO A 294 14.22 -9.27 -13.37
N PRO A 295 13.94 -8.91 -12.10
CA PRO A 295 12.60 -9.04 -11.52
C PRO A 295 11.48 -8.38 -12.32
N PHE A 296 11.78 -7.25 -12.96
CA PHE A 296 10.84 -6.54 -13.84
C PHE A 296 10.42 -7.38 -15.06
N GLU A 297 11.38 -7.96 -15.77
CA GLU A 297 11.12 -8.76 -16.98
C GLU A 297 10.47 -10.09 -16.62
N ALA A 298 10.84 -10.67 -15.47
CA ALA A 298 10.17 -11.86 -14.94
C ALA A 298 8.69 -11.58 -14.63
N LYS A 299 8.37 -10.44 -14.00
CA LYS A 299 6.99 -10.03 -13.72
C LYS A 299 6.20 -9.82 -15.01
N LEU A 300 6.76 -9.13 -16.01
CA LEU A 300 6.14 -8.96 -17.33
C LEU A 300 5.87 -10.31 -18.01
N THR A 301 6.81 -11.25 -17.93
CA THR A 301 6.67 -12.60 -18.50
C THR A 301 5.52 -13.35 -17.83
N GLY A 302 5.40 -13.26 -16.50
CA GLY A 302 4.29 -13.83 -15.75
C GLY A 302 2.94 -13.25 -16.17
N LEU A 303 2.82 -11.92 -16.26
CA LEU A 303 1.59 -11.26 -16.66
C LEU A 303 1.16 -11.66 -18.08
N ARG A 304 2.09 -11.67 -19.04
CA ARG A 304 1.83 -12.10 -20.43
C ARG A 304 1.34 -13.54 -20.51
N ALA A 305 1.98 -14.46 -19.79
CA ALA A 305 1.52 -15.84 -19.74
C ALA A 305 0.10 -15.99 -19.14
N GLY A 306 -0.25 -15.14 -18.17
CA GLY A 306 -1.61 -15.04 -17.65
C GLY A 306 -2.61 -14.55 -18.70
N ILE A 307 -2.26 -13.49 -19.42
CA ILE A 307 -3.07 -12.92 -20.52
C ILE A 307 -3.28 -13.96 -21.63
N ASP A 308 -2.22 -14.63 -22.07
CA ASP A 308 -2.30 -15.66 -23.11
C ASP A 308 -3.21 -16.82 -22.69
N ARG A 309 -3.21 -17.18 -21.40
CA ARG A 309 -4.12 -18.20 -20.87
C ARG A 309 -5.59 -17.77 -20.95
N LEU A 310 -5.88 -16.49 -20.73
CA LEU A 310 -7.24 -15.96 -20.79
C LEU A 310 -7.72 -15.73 -22.23
N LYS A 311 -6.84 -15.25 -23.11
CA LYS A 311 -7.13 -15.00 -24.53
C LYS A 311 -7.19 -16.27 -25.38
N GLY A 312 -6.68 -17.39 -24.87
CA GLY A 312 -6.71 -18.69 -25.54
C GLY A 312 -8.04 -19.44 -25.47
N ILE A 313 -9.12 -18.77 -25.02
CA ILE A 313 -10.51 -19.26 -25.03
C ILE A 313 -11.29 -18.44 -26.05
#